data_AF-A0A0C2FLE1-F1
#
_entry.id   AF-A0A0C2FLE1-F1
#
_cell.length_a   1.000
_cell.length_b   1.000
_cell.length_c   1.000
_cell.angle_alpha   90.00
_cell.angle_beta   90.00
_cell.angle_gamma   90.00
#
_symmetry.space_group_name_H-M   'P 1'
#
loop_
_entity.id
_entity.type
_entity.pdbx_description
1 polymer ?
#
loop_
_entity_poly.entity_id
_entity_poly.type
_entity_poly.pdbx_seq_one_letter_code
_entity_poly.pdbx_strand_id
1 'polypeptide(L)' 'MANEMANEALNTYQIIVKNKMFPNSGRLKVNIGNIYFKKKDYNKAIKYYRMALDQVPSIQKETR' A
#
# COMPACT_ATOMS: atom_id res chain seq x y z
N MET A 1 -7.46 21.58 -3.01
CA MET A 1 -6.73 21.31 -1.75
C MET A 1 -6.71 19.84 -1.33
N ALA A 2 -7.79 19.04 -1.46
CA ALA A 2 -7.74 17.61 -1.09
C ALA A 2 -6.78 16.74 -1.96
N ASN A 3 -6.62 17.09 -3.24
CA ASN A 3 -5.69 16.39 -4.14
C ASN A 3 -4.21 16.62 -3.79
N GLU A 4 -3.86 17.78 -3.21
CA GLU A 4 -2.48 18.11 -2.82
C GLU A 4 -2.05 17.27 -1.61
N MET A 5 -2.90 17.19 -0.59
CA MET A 5 -2.65 16.35 0.58
C MET A 5 -2.53 14.85 0.22
N ALA A 6 -3.32 14.39 -0.75
CA ALA A 6 -3.23 13.01 -1.24
C ALA A 6 -1.92 12.73 -1.99
N ASN A 7 -1.39 13.72 -2.71
CA ASN A 7 -0.09 13.60 -3.40
C ASN A 7 1.08 13.63 -2.41
N GLU A 8 1.01 14.49 -1.41
CA GLU A 8 2.01 14.56 -0.35
C GLU A 8 2.05 13.25 0.46
N ALA A 9 0.89 12.73 0.87
CA ALA A 9 0.80 11.43 1.54
C ALA A 9 1.40 10.30 0.71
N LEU A 10 1.15 10.29 -0.61
CA LEU A 10 1.75 9.32 -1.53
C LEU A 10 3.28 9.39 -1.56
N ASN A 11 3.85 10.60 -1.57
CA ASN A 11 5.30 10.77 -1.57
C ASN A 11 5.92 10.26 -0.26
N THR A 12 5.34 10.64 0.88
CA THR A 12 5.81 10.20 2.19
C THR A 12 5.72 8.68 2.34
N TYR A 13 4.61 8.06 1.95
CA TYR A 13 4.47 6.61 2.01
C TYR A 13 5.46 5.87 1.12
N GLN A 14 5.75 6.39 -0.09
CA GLN A 14 6.73 5.78 -0.98
C GLN A 14 8.15 5.78 -0.40
N ILE A 15 8.53 6.85 0.30
CA ILE A 15 9.85 6.94 0.97
C ILE A 15 9.93 5.88 2.09
N ILE A 16 8.89 5.79 2.92
CA ILE A 16 8.87 4.86 4.07
C ILE A 16 8.87 3.40 3.59
N VAL A 17 8.06 3.06 2.58
CA VAL A 17 7.98 1.68 2.05
C VAL A 17 9.27 1.21 1.40
N LYS A 18 10.10 2.11 0.87
CA LYS A 18 11.44 1.78 0.32
C LYS A 18 12.48 1.52 1.40
N ASN A 19 12.24 1.99 2.63
CA ASN A 19 13.17 1.81 3.74
C ASN A 19 12.94 0.44 4.41
N LYS A 20 13.94 -0.44 4.30
CA LYS A 20 13.92 -1.81 4.85
C LYS A 20 13.79 -1.87 6.39
N MET A 21 13.98 -0.75 7.10
CA MET A 21 13.78 -0.66 8.55
C MET A 21 12.31 -0.63 8.97
N PHE A 22 11.35 -0.53 8.04
CA PHE A 22 9.93 -0.53 8.35
C PHE A 22 9.28 -1.86 7.95
N PRO A 23 9.23 -2.86 8.87
CA PRO A 23 8.68 -4.18 8.58
C PRO A 23 7.17 -4.13 8.26
N ASN A 24 6.45 -3.12 8.76
CA ASN A 24 5.00 -2.95 8.55
C ASN A 24 4.65 -2.25 7.22
N SER A 25 5.38 -2.55 6.15
CA SER A 25 5.18 -1.94 4.83
C SER A 25 3.84 -2.33 4.17
N GLY A 26 3.19 -3.41 4.63
CA GLY A 26 1.91 -3.88 4.09
C GLY A 26 0.77 -2.87 4.33
N ARG A 27 0.62 -2.36 5.56
CA ARG A 27 -0.43 -1.39 5.90
C ARG A 27 -0.28 -0.08 5.12
N LEU A 28 0.95 0.36 4.90
CA LEU A 28 1.24 1.56 4.11
C LEU A 28 0.85 1.38 2.64
N LYS A 29 1.12 0.20 2.07
CA LYS A 29 0.69 -0.13 0.70
C LYS A 29 -0.83 -0.16 0.56
N VAL A 30 -1.58 -0.62 1.57
CA VAL A 30 -3.05 -0.49 1.59
C VAL A 30 -3.48 0.97 1.53
N ASN A 31 -2.86 1.85 2.31
CA ASN A 31 -3.17 3.28 2.28
C ASN A 31 -2.85 3.92 0.92
N ILE A 32 -1.73 3.57 0.30
CA ILE A 32 -1.40 3.98 -1.07
C ILE A 32 -2.47 3.49 -2.05
N GLY A 33 -2.90 2.23 -1.95
CA GLY A 33 -3.96 1.65 -2.77
C GLY A 33 -5.29 2.41 -2.62
N ASN A 34 -5.68 2.74 -1.40
CA ASN A 34 -6.89 3.52 -1.10
C ASN A 34 -6.87 4.92 -1.75
N ILE A 35 -5.70 5.56 -1.79
CA ILE A 35 -5.55 6.86 -2.46
C ILE A 35 -5.78 6.70 -3.97
N TYR A 36 -5.19 5.69 -4.61
CA TYR A 36 -5.42 5.42 -6.03
C TYR A 36 -6.86 5.01 -6.34
N PHE A 37 -7.49 4.24 -5.45
CA PHE A 37 -8.90 3.88 -5.55
C PHE A 37 -9.80 5.12 -5.53
N LYS A 38 -9.58 6.05 -4.59
CA LYS A 38 -10.31 7.34 -4.54
C LYS A 38 -10.08 8.19 -5.79
N LYS A 39 -8.89 8.10 -6.39
CA LYS A 39 -8.55 8.74 -7.68
C LYS A 39 -9.11 8.00 -8.91
N LYS A 40 -9.84 6.89 -8.73
CA LYS A 40 -10.36 6.00 -9.78
C LYS A 40 -9.28 5.36 -10.67
N ASP A 41 -8.01 5.37 -10.23
CA ASP A 41 -6.91 4.64 -10.87
C ASP A 41 -6.85 3.22 -10.29
N TYR A 42 -7.82 2.40 -10.68
CA TYR A 42 -8.01 1.06 -10.12
C TYR A 42 -6.83 0.12 -10.43
N ASN A 43 -6.16 0.31 -11.57
CA ASN A 43 -4.99 -0.46 -11.95
C ASN A 43 -3.85 -0.29 -10.92
N LYS A 44 -3.56 0.96 -10.53
CA LYS A 44 -2.56 1.21 -9.48
C LYS A 44 -3.06 0.73 -8.12
N ALA A 45 -4.33 0.92 -7.79
CA ALA A 45 -4.89 0.46 -6.52
C ALA A 45 -4.69 -1.06 -6.33
N ILE A 46 -5.08 -1.87 -7.33
CA ILE A 46 -4.95 -3.33 -7.31
C ILE A 46 -3.48 -3.75 -7.12
N LYS A 47 -2.55 -3.09 -7.81
CA LYS A 47 -1.11 -3.38 -7.67
C LYS A 47 -0.65 -3.21 -6.23
N TYR A 48 -0.99 -2.10 -5.59
CA TYR A 48 -0.57 -1.84 -4.21
C TYR A 48 -1.26 -2.75 -3.19
N TYR A 49 -2.53 -3.12 -3.39
CA TYR A 49 -3.19 -4.11 -2.56
C TYR A 49 -2.54 -5.49 -2.66
N ARG A 50 -2.15 -5.94 -3.86
CA ARG A 50 -1.41 -7.21 -4.03
C ARG A 50 -0.07 -7.18 -3.30
N MET A 51 0.70 -6.11 -3.46
CA MET A 51 1.98 -5.95 -2.76
C MET A 51 1.83 -5.89 -1.22
N ALA A 52 0.66 -5.51 -0.71
CA ALA A 52 0.35 -5.55 0.71
C ALA A 52 0.00 -6.98 1.16
N LEU A 53 -0.80 -7.69 0.35
CA LEU A 53 -1.18 -9.08 0.58
C LEU A 53 0.03 -10.01 0.63
N ASP A 54 1.00 -9.82 -0.27
CA ASP A 54 2.25 -10.61 -0.30
C ASP A 54 3.08 -10.49 0.98
N GLN A 55 2.83 -9.44 1.79
CA GLN A 55 3.52 -9.20 3.05
C GLN A 55 2.74 -9.65 4.28
N VAL A 56 1.50 -10.10 4.10
CA VAL A 56 0.78 -10.80 5.16
C VAL A 56 1.41 -12.18 5.25
N PRO A 57 2.03 -12.56 6.39
CA PRO A 57 2.47 -13.94 6.60
C PRO A 57 1.25 -14.81 6.33
N SER A 58 1.34 -15.71 5.36
CA SER A 58 0.23 -16.55 4.95
C SER A 58 -0.33 -17.27 6.18
N ILE A 59 -1.50 -16.82 6.66
CA ILE A 59 -2.34 -17.61 7.58
C ILE A 59 -2.79 -18.92 6.87
N GLN A 60 -2.56 -19.02 5.55
CA GLN A 60 -2.84 -20.19 4.73
C GLN A 60 -1.69 -21.23 4.72
N LYS A 61 -1.06 -21.46 5.88
CA LYS A 61 -0.24 -22.65 6.12
C LYS A 61 -0.84 -23.60 7.18
N GLU A 62 -2.12 -23.46 7.49
CA GLU A 62 -2.91 -24.48 8.20
C GLU A 62 -3.85 -25.18 7.21
N THR A 63 -3.30 -26.02 6.33
CA THR A 63 -3.96 -27.20 5.70
C THR A 63 -3.03 -27.79 4.65
N ARG A 64 -1.98 -28.47 5.10
CA ARG A 64 -1.39 -29.61 4.39
C ARG A 64 -0.99 -30.66 5.40
#